data_AF-A0A9Q0D8X0-F1
#
_entry.id   AF-A0A9Q0D8X0-F1
#
_cell.length_a   1.000
_cell.length_b   1.000
_cell.length_c   1.000
_cell.angle_alpha   90.00
_cell.angle_beta   90.00
_cell.angle_gamma   90.00
#
_symmetry.space_group_name_H-M   'P 1'
#
loop_
_entity.id
_entity.type
_entity.pdbx_description
1 polymer ?
#
loop_
_entity_poly.entity_id
_entity_poly.type
_entity_poly.pdbx_seq_one_letter_code
_entity_poly.pdbx_strand_id
1 'polypeptide(L)'
;VQQAPKYLGVRLDRTLSFKQHLEEVKAKVTSRVALIRRLAGTTWGASAKMLRISTQALVFSAAEYCAPHFDEDTYSTPPRNMKGLSGGRPAQLQLTSAAPRGAPSTR
;
A
#
# COMPACT_ATOMS: atom_id res chain seq x y z
N VAL A 1 -1.45 -2.31 -34.86
CA VAL A 1 -1.62 -2.61 -33.42
C VAL A 1 -0.59 -1.81 -32.65
N GLN A 2 -0.99 -0.89 -31.78
CA GLN A 2 -0.02 -0.15 -30.95
C GLN A 2 0.57 -1.13 -29.93
N GLN A 3 1.89 -1.33 -29.98
CA GLN A 3 2.63 -2.16 -29.04
C GLN A 3 2.79 -1.35 -27.74
N ALA A 4 2.16 -1.75 -26.64
CA ALA A 4 2.33 -1.17 -25.31
C ALA A 4 3.27 -2.08 -24.50
N PRO A 5 4.60 -1.86 -24.55
CA PRO A 5 5.56 -2.71 -23.85
C PRO A 5 5.27 -2.72 -22.35
N LYS A 6 5.45 -3.88 -21.73
CA LYS A 6 5.26 -4.07 -20.29
C LYS A 6 6.60 -3.96 -19.57
N TYR A 7 6.74 -2.96 -18.71
CA TYR A 7 7.92 -2.72 -17.90
C TYR A 7 7.55 -2.71 -16.42
N LEU A 8 8.26 -3.48 -15.59
CA LEU A 8 7.99 -3.63 -14.14
C LEU A 8 6.51 -3.94 -13.82
N GLY A 9 5.81 -4.64 -14.71
CA GLY A 9 4.38 -4.94 -14.52
C GLY A 9 3.41 -3.88 -15.06
N VAL A 10 3.90 -2.71 -15.47
CA VAL A 10 3.13 -1.58 -16.01
C VAL A 10 3.16 -1.60 -17.54
N ARG A 11 2.04 -1.31 -18.21
CA ARG A 11 2.02 -1.13 -19.66
C ARG A 11 2.21 0.32 -20.00
N LEU A 12 3.25 0.61 -20.78
CA LEU A 12 3.60 1.96 -21.18
C LEU A 12 3.03 2.24 -22.57
N ASP A 13 2.15 3.22 -22.67
CA ASP A 13 1.70 3.77 -23.95
C ASP A 13 2.74 4.77 -24.46
N ARG A 14 2.84 4.95 -25.79
CA ARG A 14 3.78 5.92 -26.39
C ARG A 14 3.60 7.36 -25.87
N THR A 15 2.39 7.72 -25.50
CA THR A 15 2.02 9.03 -24.97
C THR A 15 2.03 9.10 -23.44
N LEU A 16 2.52 8.05 -22.76
CA LEU A 16 2.50 7.91 -21.30
C LEU A 16 1.10 8.16 -20.71
N SER A 17 0.03 7.83 -21.45
CA SER A 17 -1.35 8.03 -20.98
C SER A 17 -1.87 6.83 -20.18
N PHE A 18 -1.20 5.68 -20.28
CA PHE A 18 -1.45 4.45 -19.53
C PHE A 18 -2.89 3.92 -19.54
N LYS A 19 -3.71 4.30 -20.53
CA LYS A 19 -5.14 4.00 -20.56
C LYS A 19 -5.39 2.50 -20.54
N GLN A 20 -4.58 1.76 -21.30
CA GLN A 20 -4.67 0.30 -21.33
C GLN A 20 -4.34 -0.31 -19.95
N HIS A 21 -3.30 0.19 -19.29
CA HIS A 21 -2.92 -0.32 -17.96
C HIS A 21 -3.98 -0.04 -16.90
N LEU A 22 -4.58 1.16 -16.92
CA LEU A 22 -5.66 1.54 -16.00
C LEU A 22 -6.88 0.62 -16.13
N GLU A 23 -7.27 0.26 -17.35
CA GLU A 23 -8.36 -0.71 -17.56
C GLU A 23 -8.01 -2.11 -17.00
N GLU A 24 -6.75 -2.54 -17.11
CA GLU A 24 -6.28 -3.79 -16.50
C GLU A 24 -6.31 -3.73 -14.96
N VAL A 25 -5.84 -2.64 -14.36
CA VAL A 25 -5.86 -2.45 -12.91
C VAL A 25 -7.29 -2.39 -12.40
N LYS A 26 -8.17 -1.65 -13.09
CA LYS A 26 -9.61 -1.59 -12.80
C LYS A 26 -10.24 -2.98 -12.82
N ALA A 27 -9.96 -3.80 -13.83
CA ALA A 27 -10.45 -5.17 -13.90
C ALA A 27 -9.96 -6.03 -12.72
N LYS A 28 -8.67 -5.93 -12.37
CA LYS A 28 -8.07 -6.64 -11.21
C LYS A 28 -8.67 -6.18 -9.88
N VAL A 29 -8.86 -4.89 -9.69
CA VAL A 29 -9.46 -4.32 -8.47
C VAL A 29 -10.92 -4.72 -8.37
N THR A 30 -11.67 -4.67 -9.46
CA THR A 30 -13.10 -5.00 -9.48
C THR A 30 -13.35 -6.45 -9.05
N SER A 31 -12.55 -7.41 -9.54
CA SER A 31 -12.67 -8.81 -9.13
C SER A 31 -12.34 -9.01 -7.64
N ARG A 32 -11.31 -8.33 -7.12
CA ARG A 32 -10.94 -8.39 -5.70
C ARG A 32 -12.02 -7.77 -4.80
N VAL A 33 -12.59 -6.64 -5.20
CA VAL A 33 -13.70 -6.00 -4.48
C VAL A 33 -14.95 -6.89 -4.50
N ALA A 34 -15.23 -7.58 -5.60
CA ALA A 34 -16.33 -8.56 -5.65
C ALA A 34 -16.13 -9.70 -4.63
N LEU A 35 -14.90 -10.22 -4.49
CA LEU A 35 -14.59 -11.21 -3.45
C LEU A 35 -14.81 -10.66 -2.03
N ILE A 36 -14.33 -9.45 -1.74
CA ILE A 36 -14.52 -8.81 -0.44
C ILE A 36 -16.00 -8.60 -0.14
N ARG A 37 -16.80 -8.21 -1.13
CA ARG A 37 -18.27 -8.08 -0.98
C ARG A 37 -18.93 -9.40 -0.64
N ARG A 38 -18.48 -10.51 -1.26
CA ARG A 38 -18.98 -11.85 -0.95
C ARG A 38 -18.61 -12.25 0.48
N LEU A 39 -17.36 -12.02 0.89
CA LEU A 39 -16.92 -12.26 2.27
C LEU A 39 -17.70 -11.43 3.28
N ALA A 40 -17.98 -10.16 2.98
CA ALA A 40 -18.76 -9.29 3.86
C ALA A 40 -20.21 -9.77 4.07
N GLY A 41 -20.77 -10.52 3.12
CA GLY A 41 -22.10 -11.10 3.21
C GLY A 41 -22.16 -12.48 3.86
N THR A 42 -21.03 -13.09 4.23
CA THR A 42 -21.02 -14.41 4.88
C THR A 42 -21.13 -14.30 6.40
N THR A 43 -22.05 -15.05 6.99
CA THR A 43 -22.26 -15.13 8.45
C THR A 43 -21.09 -15.78 9.19
N TRP A 44 -20.27 -16.59 8.51
CA TRP A 44 -19.17 -17.33 9.13
C TRP A 44 -17.86 -16.52 9.09
N GLY A 45 -17.57 -15.79 10.16
CA GLY A 45 -16.19 -15.39 10.50
C GLY A 45 -15.60 -14.15 9.80
N ALA A 46 -16.35 -13.45 8.94
CA ALA A 46 -15.88 -12.21 8.31
C ALA A 46 -15.99 -11.00 9.27
N SER A 47 -15.09 -10.92 10.26
CA SER A 47 -15.00 -9.73 11.11
C SER A 47 -14.62 -8.49 10.28
N ALA A 48 -15.14 -7.31 10.66
CA ALA A 48 -14.80 -6.03 10.04
C ALA A 48 -13.28 -5.79 9.97
N LYS A 49 -12.52 -6.24 10.98
CA LYS A 49 -11.06 -6.17 11.00
C LYS A 49 -10.43 -6.99 9.88
N MET A 50 -10.91 -8.22 9.67
CA MET A 50 -10.42 -9.11 8.62
C MET A 50 -10.75 -8.55 7.25
N LEU A 51 -11.99 -8.06 7.03
CA LEU A 51 -12.39 -7.41 5.79
C LEU A 51 -11.51 -6.19 5.47
N ARG A 52 -11.17 -5.38 6.47
CA ARG A 52 -10.25 -4.24 6.30
C ARG A 52 -8.86 -4.69 5.89
N ILE A 53 -8.29 -5.68 6.59
CA ILE A 53 -6.96 -6.24 6.26
C ILE A 53 -6.96 -6.82 4.84
N SER A 54 -7.97 -7.62 4.49
CA SER A 54 -8.12 -8.19 3.15
C SER A 54 -8.29 -7.12 2.08
N THR A 55 -9.02 -6.05 2.36
CA THR A 55 -9.15 -4.92 1.43
C THR A 55 -7.81 -4.24 1.20
N GLN A 56 -7.04 -3.98 2.24
CA GLN A 56 -5.71 -3.38 2.12
C GLN A 56 -4.74 -4.32 1.37
N ALA A 57 -4.68 -5.58 1.76
CA ALA A 57 -3.77 -6.56 1.18
C ALA A 57 -4.08 -6.88 -0.28
N LEU A 58 -5.36 -6.92 -0.68
CA LEU A 58 -5.77 -7.30 -2.03
C LEU A 58 -6.03 -6.07 -2.91
N VAL A 59 -6.81 -5.10 -2.46
CA VAL A 59 -7.23 -4.00 -3.34
C VAL A 59 -6.16 -2.92 -3.39
N PHE A 60 -5.74 -2.40 -2.23
CA PHE A 60 -4.79 -1.29 -2.16
C PHE A 60 -3.42 -1.69 -2.74
N SER A 61 -2.92 -2.90 -2.45
CA SER A 61 -1.65 -3.37 -3.03
C SER A 61 -1.62 -3.38 -4.57
N ALA A 62 -2.75 -3.63 -5.24
CA ALA A 62 -2.83 -3.60 -6.71
C ALA A 62 -3.07 -2.21 -7.28
N ALA A 63 -3.80 -1.35 -6.57
CA ALA A 63 -4.10 -0.01 -7.02
C ALA A 63 -2.89 0.93 -6.81
N GLU A 64 -2.26 0.87 -5.64
CA GLU A 64 -1.23 1.82 -5.22
C GLU A 64 0.17 1.50 -5.73
N TYR A 65 0.45 0.23 -6.08
CA TYR A 65 1.73 -0.14 -6.71
C TYR A 65 2.03 0.75 -7.93
N CYS A 66 0.98 1.20 -8.61
CA CYS A 66 1.07 1.99 -9.81
C CYS A 66 0.71 3.47 -9.67
N ALA A 67 0.27 3.91 -8.50
CA ALA A 67 -0.09 5.31 -8.25
C ALA A 67 0.98 6.34 -8.67
N PRO A 68 2.28 6.18 -8.31
CA PRO A 68 3.26 7.24 -8.56
C PRO A 68 3.53 7.54 -10.04
N HIS A 69 3.11 6.70 -10.99
CA HIS A 69 3.40 6.91 -12.40
C HIS A 69 2.22 7.37 -13.25
N PHE A 70 0.99 7.41 -12.71
CA PHE A 70 -0.15 8.07 -13.37
C PHE A 70 -0.42 9.45 -12.79
N ASP A 71 -0.10 9.65 -11.51
CA ASP A 71 -0.30 10.91 -10.81
C ASP A 71 0.95 11.78 -10.97
N GLU A 72 0.94 12.68 -11.95
CA GLU A 72 1.97 13.72 -12.18
C GLU A 72 2.23 14.56 -10.90
N ASP A 73 1.23 14.69 -10.03
CA ASP A 73 1.35 15.43 -8.76
C ASP A 73 2.23 14.72 -7.72
N THR A 74 2.47 13.41 -7.85
CA THR A 74 3.20 12.63 -6.84
C THR A 74 4.69 12.95 -6.79
N TYR A 75 5.27 13.34 -7.94
CA TYR A 75 6.67 13.77 -8.02
C TYR A 75 6.88 15.22 -7.55
N SER A 76 5.81 16.02 -7.42
CA SER A 76 5.84 17.42 -6.96
C SER A 76 5.63 17.57 -5.45
N THR A 77 6.10 16.60 -4.65
CA THR A 77 6.17 16.79 -3.19
C THR A 77 7.61 16.77 -2.69
N PRO A 78 8.35 17.91 -2.78
CA PRO A 78 9.40 18.15 -1.80
C PRO A 78 8.77 18.23 -0.40
N PRO A 79 9.49 17.86 0.66
CA PRO A 79 8.93 17.73 2.00
C PRO A 79 8.39 19.09 2.45
N ARG A 80 7.07 19.22 2.54
CA ARG A 80 6.47 20.36 3.24
C ARG A 80 6.88 20.24 4.70
N ASN A 81 7.93 20.96 5.07
CA ASN A 81 8.13 21.57 6.38
C ASN A 81 7.48 20.78 7.52
N MET A 82 8.21 19.83 8.10
CA MET A 82 7.79 19.17 9.33
C MET A 82 8.28 19.95 10.56
N LYS A 83 7.97 21.26 10.63
CA LYS A 83 8.02 22.04 11.88
C LYS A 83 6.59 22.07 12.43
N GLY A 84 6.16 20.99 13.07
CA GLY A 84 4.81 20.99 13.67
C GLY A 84 4.24 19.66 14.16
N LEU A 85 4.84 18.50 13.86
CA LEU A 85 4.46 17.23 14.47
C LEU A 85 5.44 16.80 15.57
N SER A 86 5.81 17.75 16.42
CA SER A 86 6.18 17.45 17.81
C SER A 86 4.90 17.43 18.64
N GLY A 87 4.20 16.29 18.65
CA GLY A 87 2.94 16.19 19.37
C GLY A 87 2.44 14.75 19.45
N GLY A 88 3.09 13.94 20.28
CA GLY A 88 2.53 12.67 20.78
C GLY A 88 2.87 11.44 19.95
N ARG A 89 4.06 10.87 20.15
CA ARG A 89 4.24 9.42 19.98
C ARG A 89 3.53 8.73 21.17
N PRO A 90 2.54 7.84 20.97
CA PRO A 90 2.01 7.04 22.07
C PRO A 90 3.12 6.14 22.62
N ALA A 91 3.20 6.06 23.95
CA ALA A 91 4.30 5.45 24.72
C ALA A 91 4.54 3.93 24.50
N GLN A 92 3.82 3.28 23.58
CA GLN A 92 3.85 1.81 23.44
C GLN A 92 4.81 1.30 22.35
N LEU A 93 5.47 2.17 21.58
CA LEU A 93 6.42 1.79 20.53
C LEU A 93 7.87 2.15 20.90
N GLN A 94 8.25 1.93 22.16
CA GLN A 94 9.65 1.80 22.55
C GLN A 94 10.03 0.31 22.51
N LEU A 95 10.14 -0.28 21.32
CA LEU A 95 10.96 -1.50 21.18
C LEU A 95 12.42 -1.05 21.25
N THR A 96 12.93 -0.95 22.47
CA THR A 96 14.36 -0.81 22.70
C THR A 96 15.02 -2.08 22.19
N SER A 97 15.87 -1.93 21.18
CA SER A 97 16.91 -2.89 20.84
C SER A 97 17.75 -3.15 22.10
N ALA A 98 17.48 -4.27 22.79
CA ALA A 98 18.33 -4.73 23.89
C ALA A 98 19.60 -5.35 23.28
N ALA A 99 20.62 -4.52 23.09
CA ALA A 99 22.00 -5.01 23.01
C ALA A 99 22.45 -5.40 24.44
N PRO A 100 22.93 -6.62 24.69
CA PRO A 100 23.36 -7.01 26.02
C PRO A 100 24.68 -6.32 26.35
N ARG A 101 24.66 -5.38 27.29
CA ARG A 101 25.85 -4.84 27.96
C ARG A 101 25.79 -5.16 29.44
N GLY A 102 26.80 -5.91 29.92
CA GLY A 102 27.16 -5.99 31.34
C GLY A 102 26.92 -7.35 31.97
N ALA A 103 27.93 -8.22 31.90
CA ALA A 103 28.09 -9.30 32.88
C ALA A 103 28.66 -8.72 34.18
N PRO A 104 28.08 -8.98 35.36
CA PRO A 104 28.65 -8.55 36.63
C PRO A 104 29.79 -9.48 37.08
N SER A 105 30.94 -8.86 37.39
CA SER A 105 32.07 -9.46 38.11
C SER A 105 31.63 -9.86 39.52
N THR A 106 31.73 -11.15 39.83
CA THR A 106 31.53 -11.70 41.17
C THR A 106 32.71 -11.32 42.06
N ARG A 107 32.36 -10.86 43.26
CA ARG A 107 33.22 -10.65 44.43
C ARG A 107 33.73 -11.97 44.99
#